data_AF-A0A6N7Q5J5-F1
#
_entry.id   AF-A0A6N7Q5J5-F1
#
_cell.length_a   1.000
_cell.length_b   1.000
_cell.length_c   1.000
_cell.angle_alpha   90.00
_cell.angle_beta   90.00
_cell.angle_gamma   90.00
#
_symmetry.space_group_name_H-M   'P 1'
#
loop_
_entity.id
_entity.type
_entity.pdbx_description
1 polymer ?
#
loop_
_entity_poly.entity_id
_entity_poly.type
_entity_poly.pdbx_seq_one_letter_code
_entity_poly.pdbx_strand_id
1 'polypeptide(L)'
;MGRTIRGQKGFTYTYVEGEQPVNLLYLAAVSGAGFSLVVPELRGRAAGDVSPVSWSCLALGRELVERGKASRQGELGALLRKLDGDFLRVDDPHHVSLAFVQDAMAENVATIVERIDAEARLPLEALVLVGSSGYHLARGDWPKMLVFVNESLPRAKRLDMGMLREALGKGPEALAPQWSSLRGKIDYLPFMGFSLLCHAALHDIEGLVVHEDEPEVRAEGFWELARAWHAWDAAPRTEPGAPFAQALVAHFAGHKAEARRLLLACQEAGELRAARYVAMMR
;
A
#
# COMPACT_ATOMS: atom_id res chain seq x y z
N MET A 1 -15.18 -7.29 10.75
CA MET A 1 -14.70 -7.72 9.42
C MET A 1 -13.27 -8.18 9.61
N GLY A 2 -12.88 -9.33 9.06
CA GLY A 2 -11.51 -9.84 9.14
C GLY A 2 -10.57 -9.10 8.18
N ARG A 3 -9.25 -9.17 8.45
CA ARG A 3 -8.21 -8.67 7.53
C ARG A 3 -8.41 -9.31 6.15
N THR A 4 -8.08 -8.59 5.08
CA THR A 4 -8.13 -9.12 3.71
C THR A 4 -6.77 -8.94 3.04
N ILE A 5 -6.30 -9.97 2.35
CA ILE A 5 -5.16 -9.90 1.44
C ILE A 5 -5.69 -9.84 0.03
N ARG A 6 -5.16 -8.93 -0.77
CA ARG A 6 -5.45 -8.81 -2.20
C ARG A 6 -4.18 -8.89 -3.02
N GLY A 7 -4.33 -9.17 -4.30
CA GLY A 7 -3.22 -9.05 -5.22
C GLY A 7 -3.60 -9.20 -6.68
N GLN A 8 -2.58 -9.43 -7.49
CA GLN A 8 -2.71 -9.47 -8.95
C GLN A 8 -3.68 -10.56 -9.41
N LYS A 9 -4.31 -10.31 -10.57
CA LYS A 9 -5.26 -11.24 -11.20
C LYS A 9 -6.43 -11.64 -10.27
N GLY A 10 -6.86 -10.73 -9.40
CA GLY A 10 -8.01 -10.94 -8.55
C GLY A 10 -7.77 -11.89 -7.37
N PHE A 11 -6.50 -12.10 -6.98
CA PHE A 11 -6.23 -12.81 -5.72
C PHE A 11 -6.93 -12.07 -4.58
N THR A 12 -7.71 -12.81 -3.80
CA THR A 12 -8.35 -12.29 -2.60
C THR A 12 -8.43 -13.39 -1.56
N TYR A 13 -8.06 -13.05 -0.33
CA TYR A 13 -8.21 -13.92 0.83
C TYR A 13 -8.69 -13.10 2.01
N THR A 14 -9.88 -13.39 2.50
CA THR A 14 -10.44 -12.77 3.71
C THR A 14 -10.37 -13.78 4.85
N TYR A 15 -9.67 -13.42 5.93
CA TYR A 15 -9.57 -14.26 7.12
C TYR A 15 -10.96 -14.49 7.72
N VAL A 16 -11.26 -15.74 8.07
CA VAL A 16 -12.52 -16.07 8.74
C VAL A 16 -12.45 -15.72 10.23
N GLU A 17 -13.60 -15.50 10.86
CA GLU A 17 -13.67 -15.21 12.28
C GLU A 17 -13.01 -16.34 13.11
N GLY A 18 -12.10 -15.96 14.01
CA GLY A 18 -11.31 -16.89 14.83
C GLY A 18 -10.00 -17.39 14.18
N GLU A 19 -9.74 -17.06 12.91
CA GLU A 19 -8.43 -17.28 12.28
C GLU A 19 -7.44 -16.19 12.71
N GLN A 20 -6.22 -16.57 13.08
CA GLN A 20 -5.16 -15.60 13.31
C GLN A 20 -4.66 -15.06 11.96
N PRO A 21 -4.63 -13.73 11.74
CA PRO A 21 -4.09 -13.18 10.52
C PRO A 21 -2.62 -13.58 10.33
N VAL A 22 -2.27 -14.04 9.13
CA VAL A 22 -0.89 -14.35 8.75
C VAL A 22 -0.14 -13.04 8.60
N ASN A 23 1.06 -12.96 9.19
CA ASN A 23 1.95 -11.84 8.91
C ASN A 23 2.73 -12.09 7.60
N LEU A 24 2.29 -11.46 6.52
CA LEU A 24 2.92 -11.61 5.19
C LEU A 24 4.41 -11.24 5.19
N LEU A 25 4.85 -10.35 6.09
CA LEU A 25 6.26 -9.97 6.18
C LEU A 25 7.18 -11.10 6.65
N TYR A 26 6.64 -12.15 7.29
CA TYR A 26 7.43 -13.29 7.75
C TYR A 26 7.41 -14.46 6.77
N LEU A 27 6.50 -14.46 5.79
CA LEU A 27 6.38 -15.59 4.86
C LEU A 27 7.68 -15.82 4.09
N ALA A 28 8.34 -14.77 3.61
CA ALA A 28 9.63 -14.92 2.93
C ALA A 28 10.72 -15.45 3.86
N ALA A 29 10.80 -14.91 5.08
CA ALA A 29 11.82 -15.31 6.06
C ALA A 29 11.68 -16.78 6.47
N VAL A 30 10.45 -17.28 6.63
CA VAL A 30 10.17 -18.66 7.05
C VAL A 30 10.24 -19.65 5.89
N SER A 31 9.74 -19.27 4.71
CA SER A 31 9.71 -20.18 3.55
C SER A 31 11.00 -20.22 2.73
N GLY A 32 11.85 -19.18 2.84
CA GLY A 32 13.01 -19.00 1.98
C GLY A 32 12.66 -18.75 0.50
N ALA A 33 11.38 -18.46 0.21
CA ALA A 33 10.85 -18.19 -1.12
C ALA A 33 10.31 -16.76 -1.18
N GLY A 34 10.47 -16.10 -2.33
CA GLY A 34 9.98 -14.75 -2.52
C GLY A 34 10.69 -13.71 -1.65
N PHE A 35 10.05 -12.56 -1.48
CA PHE A 35 10.51 -11.52 -0.56
C PHE A 35 9.34 -10.75 0.03
N SER A 36 9.58 -10.21 1.23
CA SER A 36 8.64 -9.35 1.95
C SER A 36 8.70 -7.94 1.36
N LEU A 37 7.54 -7.28 1.32
CA LEU A 37 7.45 -5.93 0.79
C LEU A 37 6.43 -5.12 1.55
N VAL A 38 6.48 -3.81 1.34
CA VAL A 38 5.47 -2.85 1.82
C VAL A 38 5.02 -2.02 0.65
N VAL A 39 3.70 -1.85 0.53
CA VAL A 39 3.06 -0.97 -0.45
C VAL A 39 2.78 0.37 0.24
N PRO A 40 3.54 1.44 -0.06
CA PRO A 40 3.28 2.75 0.54
C PRO A 40 2.09 3.42 -0.16
N GLU A 41 1.12 3.87 0.64
CA GLU A 41 -0.11 4.49 0.16
C GLU A 41 -0.44 5.76 0.94
N LEU A 42 -1.07 6.73 0.27
CA LEU A 42 -1.85 7.76 0.95
C LEU A 42 -3.27 7.22 1.08
N ARG A 43 -3.72 7.00 2.32
CA ARG A 43 -5.06 6.49 2.62
C ARG A 43 -5.94 7.60 3.16
N GLY A 44 -7.00 7.91 2.43
CA GLY A 44 -7.95 8.96 2.75
C GLY A 44 -9.28 8.43 3.26
N ARG A 45 -9.97 9.28 4.02
CA ARG A 45 -11.41 9.13 4.34
C ARG A 45 -12.14 10.35 3.82
N ALA A 46 -13.12 10.12 2.94
CA ALA A 46 -13.93 11.19 2.39
C ALA A 46 -15.08 11.58 3.33
N ALA A 47 -15.50 12.84 3.31
CA ALA A 47 -16.57 13.33 4.17
C ALA A 47 -17.88 12.58 3.91
N GLY A 48 -18.44 11.97 4.97
CA GLY A 48 -19.68 11.21 4.90
C GLY A 48 -19.58 9.84 4.21
N ASP A 49 -18.37 9.35 3.90
CA ASP A 49 -18.12 8.00 3.41
C ASP A 49 -17.25 7.21 4.40
N VAL A 50 -17.63 5.96 4.66
CA VAL A 50 -16.89 5.04 5.53
C VAL A 50 -15.83 4.24 4.78
N SER A 51 -15.91 4.20 3.45
CA SER A 51 -14.99 3.45 2.60
C SER A 51 -13.69 4.24 2.44
N PRO A 52 -12.53 3.67 2.83
CA PRO A 52 -11.27 4.34 2.61
C PRO A 52 -10.95 4.37 1.11
N VAL A 53 -10.41 5.50 0.67
CA VAL A 53 -9.79 5.66 -0.66
C VAL A 53 -8.28 5.58 -0.49
N SER A 54 -7.57 4.94 -1.42
CA SER A 54 -6.11 4.87 -1.37
C SER A 54 -5.47 5.24 -2.69
N TRP A 55 -4.29 5.84 -2.59
CA TRP A 55 -3.43 6.16 -3.72
C TRP A 55 -2.04 5.61 -3.46
N SER A 56 -1.51 4.82 -4.39
CA SER A 56 -0.11 4.37 -4.30
C SER A 56 0.83 5.57 -4.39
N CYS A 57 1.69 5.74 -3.38
CA CYS A 57 2.66 6.83 -3.33
C CYS A 57 3.63 6.75 -4.52
N LEU A 58 4.05 5.53 -4.88
CA LEU A 58 5.02 5.31 -5.94
C LEU A 58 4.40 5.48 -7.32
N ALA A 59 3.15 5.08 -7.52
CA ALA A 59 2.42 5.32 -8.77
C ALA A 59 2.18 6.82 -8.98
N LEU A 60 1.72 7.53 -7.95
CA LEU A 60 1.61 8.99 -7.95
C LEU A 60 2.97 9.63 -8.28
N GLY A 61 4.03 9.16 -7.63
CA GLY A 61 5.38 9.64 -7.84
C GLY A 61 5.85 9.51 -9.30
N ARG A 62 5.64 8.36 -9.92
CA ARG A 62 5.99 8.11 -11.32
C ARG A 62 5.22 9.05 -12.25
N GLU A 63 3.92 9.21 -12.04
CA GLU A 63 3.10 10.13 -12.83
C GLU A 63 3.63 11.58 -12.76
N LEU A 64 4.05 12.04 -11.58
CA LEU A 64 4.61 13.38 -11.39
C LEU A 64 5.94 13.57 -12.14
N VAL A 65 6.83 12.58 -12.07
CA VAL A 65 8.13 12.61 -12.78
C VAL A 65 7.95 12.54 -14.29
N GLU A 66 7.04 11.69 -14.77
CA GLU A 66 6.71 11.56 -16.20
C GLU A 66 6.14 12.86 -16.78
N ARG A 67 5.29 13.56 -16.02
CA ARG A 67 4.69 14.84 -16.41
C ARG A 67 5.60 16.06 -16.19
N GLY A 68 6.84 15.85 -15.72
CA GLY A 68 7.78 16.93 -15.44
C GLY A 68 7.37 17.84 -14.28
N LYS A 69 6.49 17.35 -13.39
CA LYS A 69 6.02 18.05 -12.19
C LYS A 69 6.89 17.78 -10.95
N ALA A 70 7.66 16.69 -10.98
CA ALA A 70 8.71 16.40 -10.02
C ALA A 70 10.06 16.28 -10.73
N SER A 71 11.14 16.69 -10.05
CA SER A 71 12.49 16.58 -10.60
C SER A 71 12.90 15.12 -10.75
N ARG A 72 13.38 14.75 -11.95
CA ARG A 72 14.04 13.45 -12.18
C ARG A 72 15.28 13.27 -11.31
N GLN A 73 15.93 14.35 -10.88
CA GLN A 73 17.13 14.33 -10.04
C GLN A 73 16.81 14.50 -8.54
N GLY A 74 15.56 14.83 -8.18
CA GLY A 74 15.12 14.98 -6.79
C GLY A 74 14.95 13.64 -6.07
N GLU A 75 14.57 13.69 -4.79
CA GLU A 75 14.46 12.50 -3.92
C GLU A 75 13.46 11.49 -4.49
N LEU A 76 12.33 11.98 -5.00
CA LEU A 76 11.33 11.14 -5.65
C LEU A 76 11.87 10.44 -6.90
N GLY A 77 12.59 11.16 -7.76
CA GLY A 77 13.22 10.57 -8.95
C GLY A 77 14.31 9.55 -8.60
N ALA A 78 15.07 9.80 -7.54
CA ALA A 78 16.10 8.89 -7.03
C ALA A 78 15.52 7.61 -6.42
N LEU A 79 14.42 7.73 -5.66
CA LEU A 79 13.66 6.61 -5.10
C LEU A 79 13.14 5.71 -6.23
N LEU A 80 12.46 6.30 -7.21
CA LEU A 80 11.79 5.55 -8.28
C LEU A 80 12.76 4.79 -9.20
N ARG A 81 13.99 5.27 -9.38
CA ARG A 81 15.02 4.53 -10.16
C ARG A 81 15.48 3.23 -9.51
N LYS A 82 15.27 3.07 -8.20
CA LYS A 82 15.72 1.90 -7.44
C LYS A 82 14.64 0.84 -7.26
N LEU A 83 13.42 1.09 -7.76
CA LEU A 83 12.25 0.26 -7.50
C LEU A 83 11.71 -0.33 -8.80
N ASP A 84 11.44 -1.64 -8.77
CA ASP A 84 10.90 -2.39 -9.91
C ASP A 84 9.35 -2.49 -9.88
N GLY A 85 8.69 -1.69 -9.04
CA GLY A 85 7.24 -1.70 -8.88
C GLY A 85 6.74 -0.67 -7.85
N ASP A 86 5.46 -0.77 -7.50
CA ASP A 86 4.80 0.10 -6.51
C ASP A 86 4.95 -0.40 -5.07
N PHE A 87 6.11 -0.94 -4.74
CA PHE A 87 6.40 -1.46 -3.42
C PHE A 87 7.86 -1.21 -3.04
N LEU A 88 8.12 -1.28 -1.74
CA LEU A 88 9.46 -1.31 -1.15
C LEU A 88 9.75 -2.72 -0.70
N ARG A 89 10.94 -3.24 -1.02
CA ARG A 89 11.42 -4.49 -0.44
C ARG A 89 11.72 -4.28 1.04
N VAL A 90 11.34 -5.24 1.87
CA VAL A 90 11.59 -5.27 3.31
C VAL A 90 12.58 -6.39 3.59
N ASP A 91 13.78 -6.02 4.04
CA ASP A 91 14.81 -7.00 4.43
C ASP A 91 14.71 -7.38 5.92
N ASP A 92 14.19 -6.48 6.77
CA ASP A 92 13.89 -6.76 8.18
C ASP A 92 12.39 -6.52 8.47
N PRO A 93 11.59 -7.57 8.69
CA PRO A 93 10.15 -7.46 8.96
C PRO A 93 9.83 -6.78 10.30
N HIS A 94 10.80 -6.66 11.22
CA HIS A 94 10.62 -5.96 12.50
C HIS A 94 10.85 -4.45 12.39
N HIS A 95 11.53 -3.99 11.34
CA HIS A 95 11.93 -2.60 11.15
C HIS A 95 11.55 -2.10 9.76
N VAL A 96 10.25 -1.96 9.52
CA VAL A 96 9.73 -1.36 8.29
C VAL A 96 9.77 0.17 8.39
N SER A 97 10.69 0.81 7.66
CA SER A 97 10.79 2.27 7.61
C SER A 97 10.14 2.86 6.36
N LEU A 98 9.29 3.86 6.55
CA LEU A 98 8.73 4.69 5.47
C LEU A 98 9.49 6.03 5.32
N ALA A 99 10.62 6.25 6.01
CA ALA A 99 11.32 7.54 6.04
C ALA A 99 11.64 8.09 4.63
N PHE A 100 12.26 7.28 3.78
CA PHE A 100 12.61 7.70 2.41
C PHE A 100 11.39 8.05 1.55
N VAL A 101 10.26 7.36 1.77
CA VAL A 101 9.01 7.70 1.09
C VAL A 101 8.43 9.00 1.64
N GLN A 102 8.46 9.19 2.96
CA GLN A 102 8.02 10.43 3.58
C GLN A 102 8.78 11.63 3.04
N ASP A 103 10.11 11.56 2.95
CA ASP A 103 10.94 12.64 2.41
C ASP A 103 10.64 12.90 0.92
N ALA A 104 10.60 11.84 0.10
CA ALA A 104 10.31 11.95 -1.33
C ALA A 104 8.92 12.53 -1.63
N MET A 105 7.92 12.16 -0.83
CA MET A 105 6.55 12.66 -0.96
C MET A 105 6.40 14.07 -0.38
N ALA A 106 7.11 14.39 0.71
CA ALA A 106 7.12 15.73 1.31
C ALA A 106 7.65 16.79 0.33
N GLU A 107 8.73 16.46 -0.41
CA GLU A 107 9.31 17.34 -1.43
C GLU A 107 8.26 17.82 -2.45
N ASN A 108 7.34 16.94 -2.83
CA ASN A 108 6.36 17.17 -3.89
C ASN A 108 4.92 17.35 -3.38
N VAL A 109 4.75 17.60 -2.07
CA VAL A 109 3.45 17.50 -1.38
C VAL A 109 2.37 18.39 -1.99
N ALA A 110 2.73 19.58 -2.48
CA ALA A 110 1.75 20.50 -3.05
C ALA A 110 1.07 19.91 -4.29
N THR A 111 1.85 19.33 -5.20
CA THR A 111 1.31 18.70 -6.41
C THR A 111 0.59 17.38 -6.10
N ILE A 112 1.08 16.62 -5.11
CA ILE A 112 0.42 15.39 -4.65
C ILE A 112 -0.99 15.71 -4.13
N VAL A 113 -1.09 16.72 -3.27
CA VAL A 113 -2.37 17.13 -2.68
C VAL A 113 -3.33 17.66 -3.73
N GLU A 114 -2.86 18.48 -4.67
CA GLU A 114 -3.69 18.94 -5.81
C GLU A 114 -4.21 17.78 -6.66
N ARG A 115 -3.37 16.76 -6.89
CA ARG A 115 -3.74 15.58 -7.67
C ARG A 115 -4.81 14.75 -6.95
N ILE A 116 -4.58 14.46 -5.67
CA ILE A 116 -5.52 13.71 -4.82
C ILE A 116 -6.84 14.47 -4.72
N ASP A 117 -6.78 15.78 -4.52
CA ASP A 117 -7.95 16.64 -4.45
C ASP A 117 -8.79 16.57 -5.74
N ALA A 118 -8.14 16.59 -6.90
CA ALA A 118 -8.81 16.50 -8.19
C ALA A 118 -9.48 15.13 -8.45
N GLU A 119 -8.93 14.04 -7.91
CA GLU A 119 -9.52 12.70 -8.01
C GLU A 119 -10.59 12.44 -6.95
N ALA A 120 -10.46 13.06 -5.79
CA ALA A 120 -11.38 12.89 -4.68
C ALA A 120 -12.75 13.51 -5.04
N ARG A 121 -13.75 12.63 -5.18
CA ARG A 121 -15.15 13.01 -5.45
C ARG A 121 -15.71 13.93 -4.36
N LEU A 122 -15.31 13.71 -3.11
CA LEU A 122 -15.73 14.45 -1.92
C LEU A 122 -14.48 14.96 -1.18
N PRO A 123 -14.58 16.07 -0.40
CA PRO A 123 -13.45 16.55 0.38
C PRO A 123 -13.01 15.48 1.40
N LEU A 124 -11.70 15.36 1.59
CA LEU A 124 -11.12 14.39 2.52
C LEU A 124 -11.10 14.94 3.94
N GLU A 125 -11.66 14.18 4.88
CA GLU A 125 -11.60 14.49 6.32
C GLU A 125 -10.22 14.18 6.90
N ALA A 126 -9.60 13.11 6.41
CA ALA A 126 -8.30 12.65 6.83
C ALA A 126 -7.58 12.04 5.63
N LEU A 127 -6.26 12.18 5.62
CA LEU A 127 -5.36 11.53 4.67
C LEU A 127 -4.12 11.16 5.47
N VAL A 128 -3.67 9.91 5.39
CA VAL A 128 -2.53 9.42 6.17
C VAL A 128 -1.61 8.63 5.25
N LEU A 129 -0.30 8.86 5.36
CA LEU A 129 0.68 8.02 4.69
C LEU A 129 0.82 6.72 5.49
N VAL A 130 0.60 5.59 4.82
CA VAL A 130 0.62 4.26 5.42
C VAL A 130 1.47 3.29 4.59
N GLY A 131 1.85 2.18 5.20
CA GLY A 131 2.51 1.06 4.53
C GLY A 131 1.71 -0.22 4.76
N SER A 132 1.19 -0.79 3.68
CA SER A 132 0.46 -2.07 3.71
C SER A 132 1.45 -3.22 3.53
N SER A 133 1.46 -4.16 4.46
CA SER A 133 2.34 -5.35 4.39
C SER A 133 1.99 -6.19 3.18
N GLY A 134 3.01 -6.74 2.53
CA GLY A 134 2.81 -7.60 1.39
C GLY A 134 3.96 -8.57 1.16
N TYR A 135 3.80 -9.34 0.10
CA TYR A 135 4.70 -10.40 -0.27
C TYR A 135 4.74 -10.56 -1.78
N HIS A 136 5.92 -10.84 -2.31
CA HIS A 136 6.11 -11.14 -3.72
C HIS A 136 6.66 -12.56 -3.92
N LEU A 137 5.98 -13.35 -4.74
CA LEU A 137 6.40 -14.68 -5.15
C LEU A 137 6.80 -14.71 -6.62
N ALA A 138 8.11 -14.64 -6.88
CA ALA A 138 8.66 -14.83 -8.22
C ALA A 138 8.50 -16.28 -8.69
N ARG A 139 8.33 -16.48 -10.00
CA ARG A 139 8.26 -17.82 -10.63
C ARG A 139 9.47 -18.69 -10.32
N GLY A 140 10.66 -18.07 -10.26
CA GLY A 140 11.90 -18.76 -9.88
C GLY A 140 11.87 -19.39 -8.48
N ASP A 141 11.02 -18.88 -7.58
CA ASP A 141 10.90 -19.37 -6.21
C ASP A 141 9.72 -20.33 -5.98
N TRP A 142 8.93 -20.64 -7.02
CA TRP A 142 7.83 -21.60 -6.91
C TRP A 142 8.26 -22.96 -6.36
N PRO A 143 9.38 -23.57 -6.80
CA PRO A 143 9.83 -24.84 -6.23
C PRO A 143 10.17 -24.73 -4.75
N LYS A 144 10.78 -23.62 -4.31
CA LYS A 144 11.12 -23.40 -2.89
C LYS A 144 9.86 -23.26 -2.03
N MET A 145 8.88 -22.48 -2.51
CA MET A 145 7.59 -22.36 -1.85
C MET A 145 6.89 -23.73 -1.73
N LEU A 146 6.94 -24.55 -2.78
CA LEU A 146 6.36 -25.90 -2.74
C LEU A 146 7.09 -26.82 -1.75
N VAL A 147 8.43 -26.73 -1.65
CA VAL A 147 9.21 -27.47 -0.64
C VAL A 147 8.74 -27.09 0.77
N PHE A 148 8.66 -25.79 1.07
CA PHE A 148 8.15 -25.28 2.36
C PHE A 148 6.74 -25.81 2.68
N VAL A 149 5.82 -25.79 1.70
CA VAL A 149 4.48 -26.35 1.85
C VAL A 149 4.53 -27.85 2.13
N ASN A 150 5.33 -28.60 1.37
CA ASN A 150 5.46 -30.05 1.51
C ASN A 150 6.05 -30.50 2.85
N GLU A 151 6.91 -29.70 3.46
CA GLU A 151 7.44 -29.96 4.81
C GLU A 151 6.31 -29.97 5.86
N SER A 152 5.26 -29.17 5.65
CA SER A 152 4.07 -29.13 6.50
C SER A 152 3.01 -30.18 6.14
N LEU A 153 3.16 -30.90 5.02
CA LEU A 153 2.24 -31.93 4.56
C LEU A 153 2.67 -33.35 4.98
N PRO A 154 1.70 -34.23 5.32
CA PRO A 154 1.96 -35.67 5.38
C PRO A 154 2.54 -36.20 4.07
N ARG A 155 3.47 -37.15 4.14
CA ARG A 155 4.20 -37.65 2.96
C ARG A 155 3.29 -38.09 1.80
N ALA A 156 2.16 -38.74 2.09
CA ALA A 156 1.20 -39.20 1.10
C ALA A 156 0.41 -38.07 0.40
N LYS A 157 0.47 -36.84 0.92
CA LYS A 157 -0.24 -35.66 0.38
C LYS A 157 0.69 -34.65 -0.29
N ARG A 158 2.01 -34.89 -0.27
CA ARG A 158 3.01 -34.03 -0.89
C ARG A 158 2.85 -34.00 -2.40
N LEU A 159 3.19 -32.87 -3.00
CA LEU A 159 3.07 -32.63 -4.43
C LEU A 159 4.42 -32.27 -5.03
N ASP A 160 4.66 -32.64 -6.28
CA ASP A 160 5.64 -31.92 -7.11
C ASP A 160 4.94 -30.86 -7.97
N MET A 161 5.71 -30.05 -8.70
CA MET A 161 5.15 -28.98 -9.54
C MET A 161 4.27 -29.53 -10.68
N GLY A 162 4.53 -30.74 -11.18
CA GLY A 162 3.70 -31.39 -12.20
C GLY A 162 2.34 -31.79 -11.65
N MET A 163 2.34 -32.45 -10.48
CA MET A 163 1.12 -32.83 -9.75
C MET A 163 0.28 -31.61 -9.40
N LEU A 164 0.91 -30.52 -8.96
CA LEU A 164 0.22 -29.26 -8.68
C LEU A 164 -0.50 -28.73 -9.93
N ARG A 165 0.20 -28.64 -11.06
CA ARG A 165 -0.38 -28.16 -12.32
C ARG A 165 -1.53 -29.05 -12.80
N GLU A 166 -1.37 -30.37 -12.71
CA GLU A 166 -2.43 -31.32 -13.06
C GLU A 166 -3.66 -31.14 -12.17
N ALA A 167 -3.46 -31.00 -10.85
CA ALA A 167 -4.55 -30.78 -9.90
C ALA A 167 -5.28 -29.44 -10.17
N LEU A 168 -4.54 -28.36 -10.44
CA LEU A 168 -5.12 -27.07 -10.80
C LEU A 168 -5.98 -27.15 -12.08
N GLY A 169 -5.57 -27.96 -13.06
CA GLY A 169 -6.35 -28.23 -14.27
C GLY A 169 -7.66 -29.01 -14.03
N LYS A 170 -7.75 -29.73 -12.90
CA LYS A 170 -8.96 -30.46 -12.46
C LYS A 170 -9.86 -29.62 -11.55
N GLY A 171 -9.43 -28.42 -11.17
CA GLY A 171 -10.17 -27.51 -10.29
C GLY A 171 -9.73 -27.57 -8.82
N PRO A 172 -10.17 -26.60 -7.99
CA PRO A 172 -9.68 -26.40 -6.63
C PRO A 172 -9.96 -27.58 -5.67
N GLU A 173 -10.99 -28.38 -5.96
CA GLU A 173 -11.39 -29.56 -5.18
C GLU A 173 -10.31 -30.66 -5.17
N ALA A 174 -9.53 -30.77 -6.25
CA ALA A 174 -8.43 -31.72 -6.36
C ALA A 174 -7.33 -31.49 -5.30
N LEU A 175 -7.28 -30.29 -4.71
CA LEU A 175 -6.32 -29.89 -3.68
C LEU A 175 -6.92 -29.89 -2.26
N ALA A 176 -8.18 -30.31 -2.08
CA ALA A 176 -8.83 -30.36 -0.77
C ALA A 176 -8.05 -31.12 0.32
N PRO A 177 -7.37 -32.26 0.03
CA PRO A 177 -6.56 -32.97 1.02
C PRO A 177 -5.37 -32.15 1.54
N GLN A 178 -4.77 -31.31 0.69
CA GLN A 178 -3.67 -30.42 1.04
C GLN A 178 -4.20 -29.24 1.85
N TRP A 179 -5.25 -28.56 1.39
CA TRP A 179 -5.87 -27.42 2.10
C TRP A 179 -6.24 -27.77 3.55
N SER A 180 -6.89 -28.91 3.75
CA SER A 180 -7.28 -29.38 5.09
C SER A 180 -6.09 -29.66 6.00
N SER A 181 -4.95 -30.09 5.46
CA SER A 181 -3.76 -30.46 6.25
C SER A 181 -2.92 -29.24 6.65
N LEU A 182 -2.99 -28.17 5.87
CA LEU A 182 -2.21 -26.95 6.08
C LEU A 182 -2.87 -25.97 7.05
N ARG A 183 -4.20 -26.06 7.25
CA ARG A 183 -4.91 -25.20 8.20
C ARG A 183 -4.31 -25.33 9.62
N GLY A 184 -4.02 -24.19 10.24
CA GLY A 184 -3.48 -24.12 11.60
C GLY A 184 -2.02 -24.56 11.76
N LYS A 185 -1.27 -24.75 10.67
CA LYS A 185 0.18 -25.02 10.73
C LYS A 185 0.97 -23.74 10.66
N ILE A 186 1.94 -23.56 11.57
CA ILE A 186 2.94 -22.48 11.59
C ILE A 186 2.26 -21.13 11.28
N ASP A 187 1.30 -20.75 12.13
CA ASP A 187 0.53 -19.51 12.01
C ASP A 187 -0.12 -19.30 10.62
N TYR A 188 -0.60 -20.40 10.01
CA TYR A 188 -1.21 -20.43 8.69
C TYR A 188 -0.27 -20.06 7.52
N LEU A 189 1.03 -19.87 7.75
CA LEU A 189 2.01 -19.49 6.72
C LEU A 189 2.10 -20.51 5.57
N PRO A 190 2.17 -21.84 5.79
CA PRO A 190 2.20 -22.82 4.71
C PRO A 190 0.88 -22.85 3.92
N PHE A 191 -0.25 -22.62 4.58
CA PHE A 191 -1.55 -22.50 3.92
C PHE A 191 -1.54 -21.30 2.98
N MET A 192 -1.15 -20.13 3.48
CA MET A 192 -1.05 -18.89 2.69
C MET A 192 -0.06 -19.04 1.52
N GLY A 193 1.14 -19.57 1.79
CA GLY A 193 2.15 -19.85 0.76
C GLY A 193 1.61 -20.78 -0.33
N PHE A 194 0.84 -21.80 0.03
CA PHE A 194 0.19 -22.69 -0.93
C PHE A 194 -0.91 -21.99 -1.74
N SER A 195 -1.74 -21.15 -1.10
CA SER A 195 -2.76 -20.34 -1.80
C SER A 195 -2.14 -19.41 -2.83
N LEU A 196 -1.06 -18.73 -2.48
CA LEU A 196 -0.32 -17.83 -3.36
C LEU A 196 0.32 -18.59 -4.53
N LEU A 197 0.97 -19.73 -4.25
CA LEU A 197 1.56 -20.58 -5.29
C LEU A 197 0.51 -21.12 -6.27
N CYS A 198 -0.62 -21.62 -5.75
CA CYS A 198 -1.72 -22.12 -6.58
C CYS A 198 -2.25 -21.03 -7.51
N HIS A 199 -2.48 -19.81 -6.98
CA HIS A 199 -2.95 -18.67 -7.77
C HIS A 199 -1.94 -18.26 -8.84
N ALA A 200 -0.67 -18.12 -8.44
CA ALA A 200 0.41 -17.77 -9.37
C ALA A 200 0.55 -18.79 -10.51
N ALA A 201 0.48 -20.09 -10.18
CA ALA A 201 0.57 -21.17 -11.15
C ALA A 201 -0.67 -21.26 -12.06
N LEU A 202 -1.88 -21.12 -11.50
CA LEU A 202 -3.14 -21.16 -12.25
C LEU A 202 -3.21 -20.06 -13.31
N HIS A 203 -2.74 -18.86 -12.96
CA HIS A 203 -2.77 -17.69 -13.83
C HIS A 203 -1.47 -17.45 -14.60
N ASP A 204 -0.52 -18.39 -14.52
CA ASP A 204 0.83 -18.30 -15.09
C ASP A 204 1.52 -16.95 -14.85
N ILE A 205 1.50 -16.47 -13.61
CA ILE A 205 2.04 -15.15 -13.24
C ILE A 205 3.57 -15.23 -13.11
N GLU A 206 4.31 -14.27 -13.64
CA GLU A 206 5.78 -14.26 -13.53
C GLU A 206 6.26 -13.91 -12.12
N GLY A 207 5.57 -12.99 -11.45
CA GLY A 207 5.83 -12.60 -10.07
C GLY A 207 4.55 -12.11 -9.42
N LEU A 208 3.98 -12.92 -8.52
CA LEU A 208 2.73 -12.58 -7.84
C LEU A 208 3.01 -11.61 -6.70
N VAL A 209 2.46 -10.40 -6.78
CA VAL A 209 2.42 -9.44 -5.68
C VAL A 209 1.07 -9.53 -4.97
N VAL A 210 1.11 -9.69 -3.64
CA VAL A 210 -0.04 -9.55 -2.76
C VAL A 210 0.26 -8.60 -1.60
N HIS A 211 -0.76 -7.95 -1.05
CA HIS A 211 -0.66 -7.11 0.12
C HIS A 211 -1.96 -7.10 0.90
N GLU A 212 -1.89 -6.69 2.16
CA GLU A 212 -3.05 -6.53 3.02
C GLU A 212 -3.82 -5.24 2.68
N ASP A 213 -5.13 -5.27 2.90
CA ASP A 213 -6.01 -4.09 2.83
C ASP A 213 -5.86 -3.19 4.06
N GLU A 214 -5.38 -3.75 5.18
CA GLU A 214 -5.13 -3.00 6.41
C GLU A 214 -3.65 -2.65 6.52
N PRO A 215 -3.29 -1.38 6.79
CA PRO A 215 -1.92 -0.96 6.86
C PRO A 215 -1.27 -1.49 8.13
N GLU A 216 -0.02 -1.93 7.99
CA GLU A 216 0.81 -2.37 9.11
C GLU A 216 1.52 -1.19 9.77
N VAL A 217 1.99 -0.23 8.96
CA VAL A 217 2.75 0.94 9.42
C VAL A 217 2.00 2.21 9.09
N ARG A 218 2.03 3.18 10.02
CA ARG A 218 1.50 4.52 9.83
C ARG A 218 2.60 5.55 10.02
N ALA A 219 2.72 6.48 9.08
CA ALA A 219 3.62 7.62 9.15
C ALA A 219 2.86 8.85 9.67
N GLU A 220 2.54 8.86 10.97
CA GLU A 220 1.69 9.89 11.58
C GLU A 220 2.32 11.30 11.50
N GLY A 221 3.64 11.40 11.50
CA GLY A 221 4.38 12.66 11.39
C GLY A 221 4.54 13.20 9.96
N PHE A 222 4.01 12.51 8.94
CA PHE A 222 4.25 12.87 7.53
C PHE A 222 3.83 14.30 7.19
N TRP A 223 2.66 14.76 7.65
CA TRP A 223 2.18 16.10 7.30
C TRP A 223 2.96 17.21 7.97
N GLU A 224 3.41 17.01 9.21
CA GLU A 224 4.31 17.94 9.89
C GLU A 224 5.67 18.02 9.19
N LEU A 225 6.21 16.87 8.77
CA LEU A 225 7.42 16.81 7.95
C LEU A 225 7.25 17.60 6.64
N ALA A 226 6.12 17.40 5.96
CA ALA A 226 5.82 18.10 4.71
C ALA A 226 5.74 19.63 4.91
N ARG A 227 5.16 20.11 6.02
CA ARG A 227 5.16 21.54 6.37
C ARG A 227 6.58 22.06 6.56
N ALA A 228 7.38 21.35 7.34
CA ALA A 228 8.75 21.72 7.65
C ALA A 228 9.62 21.80 6.39
N TRP A 229 9.47 20.83 5.47
CA TRP A 229 10.19 20.78 4.20
C TRP A 229 10.02 22.05 3.36
N HIS A 230 8.81 22.60 3.33
CA HIS A 230 8.48 23.80 2.55
C HIS A 230 8.60 25.10 3.36
N ALA A 231 9.05 25.04 4.61
CA ALA A 231 9.16 26.17 5.53
C ALA A 231 7.86 26.99 5.67
N TRP A 232 6.71 26.34 5.56
CA TRP A 232 5.40 27.01 5.54
C TRP A 232 5.02 27.67 6.87
N ASP A 233 5.65 27.27 7.97
CA ASP A 233 5.47 27.90 9.27
C ASP A 233 6.13 29.28 9.34
N ALA A 234 7.12 29.55 8.47
CA ALA A 234 7.89 30.80 8.48
C ALA A 234 7.34 31.85 7.48
N ALA A 235 6.81 31.43 6.33
CA ALA A 235 6.23 32.34 5.35
C ALA A 235 5.18 31.65 4.44
N PRO A 236 4.01 32.26 4.20
CA PRO A 236 3.06 31.78 3.18
C PRO A 236 3.67 31.95 1.78
N ARG A 237 3.61 30.91 0.93
CA ARG A 237 4.02 31.03 -0.47
C ARG A 237 2.93 31.74 -1.29
N THR A 238 3.34 32.54 -2.26
CA THR A 238 2.46 33.34 -3.12
C THR A 238 2.25 32.75 -4.52
N GLU A 239 2.91 31.63 -4.82
CA GLU A 239 2.76 30.93 -6.10
C GLU A 239 1.32 30.41 -6.27
N PRO A 240 0.74 30.45 -7.49
CA PRO A 240 -0.61 29.94 -7.74
C PRO A 240 -0.75 28.48 -7.28
N GLY A 241 -1.83 28.17 -6.55
CA GLY A 241 -2.10 26.82 -6.01
C GLY A 241 -1.41 26.50 -4.67
N ALA A 242 -0.27 27.13 -4.38
CA ALA A 242 0.47 26.88 -3.14
C ALA A 242 -0.32 27.20 -1.85
N PRO A 243 -1.11 28.30 -1.76
CA PRO A 243 -1.94 28.57 -0.58
C PRO A 243 -3.00 27.49 -0.32
N PHE A 244 -3.59 26.93 -1.37
CA PHE A 244 -4.60 25.87 -1.24
C PHE A 244 -3.97 24.56 -0.76
N ALA A 245 -2.83 24.18 -1.35
CA ALA A 245 -2.07 23.03 -0.90
C ALA A 245 -1.61 23.17 0.56
N GLN A 246 -1.09 24.34 0.94
CA GLN A 246 -0.73 24.64 2.33
C GLN A 246 -1.92 24.48 3.28
N ALA A 247 -3.11 24.94 2.87
CA ALA A 247 -4.32 24.82 3.66
C ALA A 247 -4.74 23.37 3.89
N LEU A 248 -4.63 22.53 2.85
CA LEU A 248 -4.94 21.10 2.94
C LEU A 248 -3.91 20.33 3.75
N VAL A 249 -2.62 20.66 3.62
CA VAL A 249 -1.58 20.06 4.48
C VAL A 249 -1.79 20.46 5.94
N ALA A 250 -2.13 21.72 6.23
CA ALA A 250 -2.49 22.15 7.58
C ALA A 250 -3.71 21.39 8.12
N HIS A 251 -4.71 21.13 7.27
CA HIS A 251 -5.89 20.33 7.63
C HIS A 251 -5.50 18.89 8.00
N PHE A 252 -4.72 18.21 7.16
CA PHE A 252 -4.31 16.82 7.40
C PHE A 252 -3.29 16.67 8.54
N ALA A 253 -2.52 17.71 8.85
CA ALA A 253 -1.69 17.81 10.05
C ALA A 253 -2.50 18.09 11.34
N GLY A 254 -3.80 18.39 11.24
CA GLY A 254 -4.67 18.63 12.40
C GLY A 254 -4.69 20.09 12.88
N HIS A 255 -4.04 21.02 12.18
CA HIS A 255 -4.05 22.47 12.47
C HIS A 255 -5.35 23.13 11.98
N LYS A 256 -6.49 22.74 12.55
CA LYS A 256 -7.83 23.11 12.07
C LYS A 256 -8.06 24.63 11.94
N ALA A 257 -7.60 25.41 12.93
CA ALA A 257 -7.80 26.85 12.93
C ALA A 257 -7.03 27.54 11.79
N GLU A 258 -5.78 27.10 11.56
CA GLU A 258 -4.95 27.59 10.47
C GLU A 258 -5.49 27.16 9.12
N ALA A 259 -5.82 25.87 8.97
CA ALA A 259 -6.40 25.32 7.75
C ALA A 259 -7.66 26.08 7.34
N ARG A 260 -8.56 26.32 8.30
CA ARG A 260 -9.79 27.10 8.06
C ARG A 260 -9.47 28.53 7.62
N ARG A 261 -8.53 29.21 8.28
CA ARG A 261 -8.10 30.57 7.90
C ARG A 261 -7.56 30.61 6.48
N LEU A 262 -6.69 29.68 6.12
CA LEU A 262 -6.08 29.58 4.78
C LEU A 262 -7.12 29.24 3.71
N LEU A 263 -8.03 28.30 3.98
CA LEU A 263 -9.10 27.93 3.04
C LEU A 263 -10.07 29.09 2.80
N LEU A 264 -10.43 29.87 3.82
CA LEU A 264 -11.25 31.07 3.64
C LEU A 264 -10.55 32.11 2.77
N ALA A 265 -9.26 32.36 3.00
CA ALA A 265 -8.47 33.27 2.17
C ALA A 265 -8.38 32.78 0.71
N CYS A 266 -8.22 31.47 0.49
CA CYS A 266 -8.25 30.88 -0.85
C CYS A 266 -9.61 31.09 -1.52
N GLN A 267 -10.71 30.87 -0.79
CA GLN A 267 -12.06 31.08 -1.29
C GLN A 267 -12.31 32.55 -1.66
N GLU A 268 -11.87 33.50 -0.83
CA GLU A 268 -11.95 34.95 -1.11
C GLU A 268 -11.12 35.34 -2.35
N ALA A 269 -10.00 34.66 -2.59
CA ALA A 269 -9.18 34.81 -3.78
C ALA A 269 -9.73 34.10 -5.04
N GLY A 270 -10.90 33.45 -4.95
CA GLY A 270 -11.58 32.80 -6.08
C GLY A 270 -11.26 31.32 -6.29
N GLU A 271 -10.53 30.67 -5.38
CA GLU A 271 -10.30 29.22 -5.43
C GLU A 271 -11.57 28.45 -5.04
N LEU A 272 -12.33 28.02 -6.04
CA LEU A 272 -13.61 27.32 -5.85
C LEU A 272 -13.46 26.01 -5.09
N ARG A 273 -12.30 25.33 -5.20
CA ARG A 273 -12.05 24.07 -4.47
C ARG A 273 -12.00 24.27 -2.95
N ALA A 274 -11.66 25.47 -2.47
CA ALA A 274 -11.62 25.75 -1.03
C ALA A 274 -13.02 25.69 -0.39
N ALA A 275 -14.07 26.06 -1.12
CA ALA A 275 -15.43 26.12 -0.60
C ALA A 275 -15.94 24.78 -0.06
N ARG A 276 -15.59 23.65 -0.71
CA ARG A 276 -16.02 22.32 -0.25
C ARG A 276 -15.37 21.90 1.07
N TYR A 277 -14.12 22.29 1.31
CA TYR A 277 -13.45 22.03 2.60
C TYR A 277 -13.94 22.97 3.69
N VAL A 278 -14.18 24.25 3.39
CA VAL A 278 -14.78 25.19 4.34
C VAL A 278 -16.15 24.71 4.80
N ALA A 279 -16.96 24.15 3.88
CA ALA A 279 -18.27 23.59 4.22
C ALA A 279 -18.18 22.37 5.15
N MET A 280 -17.17 21.51 4.95
CA MET A 280 -16.90 20.34 5.78
C MET A 280 -16.43 20.69 7.20
N MET A 281 -15.77 21.84 7.39
CA MET A 281 -15.21 22.28 8.67
C MET A 281 -16.20 23.04 9.59
N ARG A 282 -17.50 23.06 9.23
CA ARG A 282 -18.55 23.70 10.03
C ARG A 282 -19.07 22.77 11.11
#